data_AF-A0A359CZK0-F1
#
_entry.id   AF-A0A359CZK0-F1
#
_cell.length_a   1.000
_cell.length_b   1.000
_cell.length_c   1.000
_cell.angle_alpha   90.00
_cell.angle_beta   90.00
_cell.angle_gamma   90.00
#
_symmetry.space_group_name_H-M   'P 1'
#
loop_
_entity.id
_entity.type
_entity.pdbx_description
1 polymer ?
#
loop_
_entity_poly.entity_id
_entity_poly.type
_entity_poly.pdbx_seq_one_letter_code
_entity_poly.pdbx_strand_id
1 'polypeptide(L)'
;MEQTHDPIRHLKFFRQALSQDKKIGFLISAGCPLGVDMPAGKWPLIPDIENLTKLTSETIIKSANKVKYEKLLEELTKTGKSKDNIEDILSFLRGLKQVAKGGTVRGFSFDDLELLEKEVCKVVVTSMDVVLPDSETSYHKLANWINSIEREYPIEIFTTNYDLLMEQAFEEINVPYFDGFVGSKNTFLDLRILEDDSQILPKHWTCLWKIHGSINWYHEKGNVTRLSLVNKDGNNLIYPSHLKYEESRKMPYLVFMDRLSKFIRRPSSLLIASGYSFRDEHINNTIFNALKSQPNSMVIGLFHGSLDKYPEAIKAASRTSNLSLLSKDEAIVGTIRGKWKLSKTLEPDENIADCIKIEKTTVGTPPVDVENIYCKLGDFKMLGDFLQFIIGSNKILDTDAK
;
A
#
# COMPACT_ATOMS: atom_id res chain seq x y z
N MET A 1 -32.27 -13.20 9.70
CA MET A 1 -32.31 -11.79 9.29
C MET A 1 -31.04 -11.52 8.51
N GLU A 2 -31.14 -10.97 7.30
CA GLU A 2 -29.95 -10.47 6.62
C GLU A 2 -29.34 -9.35 7.46
N GLN A 3 -28.08 -9.51 7.84
CA GLN A 3 -27.36 -8.47 8.57
C GLN A 3 -27.00 -7.37 7.56
N THR A 4 -27.25 -6.12 7.95
CA THR A 4 -27.08 -4.97 7.06
C THR A 4 -26.36 -3.84 7.80
N HIS A 5 -25.60 -3.06 7.04
CA HIS A 5 -24.85 -1.91 7.54
C HIS A 5 -25.28 -0.65 6.82
N ASP A 6 -25.34 0.48 7.53
CA ASP A 6 -25.70 1.78 6.97
C ASP A 6 -24.45 2.54 6.51
N PRO A 7 -24.20 2.68 5.20
CA PRO A 7 -22.99 3.34 4.70
C PRO A 7 -22.89 4.80 5.14
N ILE A 8 -24.00 5.53 5.31
CA ILE A 8 -23.99 6.93 5.75
C ILE A 8 -23.40 7.02 7.17
N ARG A 9 -23.82 6.12 8.06
CA ARG A 9 -23.31 6.08 9.44
C ARG A 9 -21.81 5.84 9.47
N HIS A 10 -21.31 4.93 8.63
CA HIS A 10 -19.87 4.64 8.55
C HIS A 10 -19.07 5.80 7.95
N LEU A 11 -19.57 6.46 6.90
CA LEU A 11 -18.91 7.65 6.33
C LEU A 11 -18.88 8.82 7.30
N LYS A 12 -19.98 9.08 8.04
CA LYS A 12 -20.01 10.12 9.10
C LYS A 12 -19.02 9.82 10.22
N PHE A 13 -18.96 8.57 10.68
CA PHE A 13 -17.96 8.14 11.66
C PHE A 13 -16.54 8.33 11.13
N PHE A 14 -16.29 7.94 9.87
CA PHE A 14 -14.98 8.06 9.24
C PHE A 14 -14.55 9.52 9.12
N ARG A 15 -15.43 10.41 8.64
CA ARG A 15 -15.21 11.87 8.61
C ARG A 15 -14.87 12.42 9.99
N GLN A 16 -15.67 12.07 11.01
CA GLN A 16 -15.44 12.54 12.38
C GLN A 16 -14.10 12.05 12.92
N ALA A 17 -13.76 10.77 12.71
CA ALA A 17 -12.51 10.20 13.19
C ALA A 17 -11.28 10.86 12.52
N LEU A 18 -11.40 11.20 11.23
CA LEU A 18 -10.37 11.92 10.49
C LEU A 18 -10.26 13.40 10.88
N SER A 19 -11.33 14.02 11.36
CA SER A 19 -11.33 15.43 11.77
C SER A 19 -10.87 15.65 13.21
N GLN A 20 -10.77 14.59 14.02
CA GLN A 20 -10.36 14.67 15.43
C GLN A 20 -8.84 14.47 15.59
N ASP A 21 -8.31 14.90 16.75
CA ASP A 21 -6.93 14.62 17.20
C ASP A 21 -6.74 13.16 17.65
N LYS A 22 -7.05 12.23 16.77
CA LYS A 22 -6.71 10.82 16.93
C LYS A 22 -5.31 10.56 16.38
N LYS A 23 -4.69 9.50 16.90
CA LYS A 23 -3.45 8.96 16.32
C LYS A 23 -3.82 8.23 15.04
N ILE A 24 -3.71 8.91 13.91
CA ILE A 24 -4.12 8.40 12.59
C ILE A 24 -2.89 7.92 11.84
N GLY A 25 -3.03 6.78 11.19
CA GLY A 25 -2.04 6.23 10.29
C GLY A 25 -2.69 5.67 9.04
N PHE A 26 -1.96 5.68 7.94
CA PHE A 26 -2.38 5.11 6.68
C PHE A 26 -1.46 3.96 6.31
N LEU A 27 -2.01 2.85 5.82
CA LEU A 27 -1.25 1.80 5.15
C LEU A 27 -1.57 1.87 3.65
N ILE A 28 -0.64 2.43 2.87
CA ILE A 28 -0.75 2.62 1.42
C ILE A 28 0.00 1.46 0.73
N SER A 29 -0.67 0.72 -0.14
CA SER A 29 -0.11 -0.49 -0.76
C SER A 29 -0.32 -0.49 -2.28
N ALA A 30 0.09 -1.57 -2.95
CA ALA A 30 0.19 -1.70 -4.41
C ALA A 30 -1.12 -1.44 -5.17
N GLY A 31 -2.28 -1.44 -4.50
CA GLY A 31 -3.55 -1.04 -5.12
C GLY A 31 -3.72 0.47 -5.29
N CYS A 32 -2.99 1.31 -4.55
CA CYS A 32 -3.13 2.77 -4.60
C CYS A 32 -2.63 3.40 -5.92
N PRO A 33 -1.47 2.99 -6.50
CA PRO A 33 -1.04 3.49 -7.81
C PRO A 33 -2.04 3.21 -8.95
N LEU A 34 -2.87 2.17 -8.83
CA LEU A 34 -3.88 1.84 -9.84
C LEU A 34 -5.04 2.85 -9.89
N GLY A 35 -5.25 3.60 -8.80
CA GLY A 35 -6.26 4.65 -8.68
C GLY A 35 -5.81 6.02 -9.19
N VAL A 36 -4.61 6.12 -9.78
CA VAL A 36 -4.13 7.36 -10.42
C VAL A 36 -4.63 7.41 -11.86
N ASP A 37 -5.31 8.49 -12.22
CA ASP A 37 -5.75 8.72 -13.60
C ASP A 37 -4.53 8.91 -14.51
N MET A 38 -4.52 8.22 -15.65
CA MET A 38 -3.46 8.31 -16.64
C MET A 38 -4.06 8.67 -18.01
N PRO A 39 -3.31 9.38 -18.88
CA PRO A 39 -3.73 9.61 -20.25
C PRO A 39 -4.05 8.29 -20.98
N ALA A 40 -4.97 8.36 -21.95
CA ALA A 40 -5.44 7.17 -22.69
C ALA A 40 -4.27 6.33 -23.23
N GLY A 41 -4.29 5.02 -22.92
CA GLY A 41 -3.25 4.06 -23.32
C GLY A 41 -1.99 4.02 -22.44
N LYS A 42 -1.88 4.88 -21.41
CA LYS A 42 -0.77 4.89 -20.44
C LYS A 42 -1.15 4.38 -19.05
N TRP A 43 -2.36 3.84 -18.90
CA TRP A 43 -2.81 3.21 -17.66
C TRP A 43 -2.44 1.72 -17.66
N PRO A 44 -2.00 1.13 -16.51
CA PRO A 44 -1.78 1.77 -15.20
C PRO A 44 -0.42 2.48 -15.10
N LEU A 45 -0.29 3.42 -14.12
CA LEU A 45 0.97 4.12 -13.84
C LEU A 45 2.10 3.15 -13.45
N ILE A 46 1.80 2.22 -12.55
CA ILE A 46 2.68 1.10 -12.18
C ILE A 46 1.98 -0.18 -12.58
N PRO A 47 2.65 -1.08 -13.34
CA PRO A 47 2.07 -2.36 -13.70
C PRO A 47 1.86 -3.22 -12.44
N ASP A 48 0.79 -4.02 -12.44
CA ASP A 48 0.60 -5.03 -11.40
C ASP A 48 1.69 -6.12 -11.46
N ILE A 49 1.74 -6.99 -10.45
CA ILE A 49 2.76 -8.04 -10.34
C ILE A 49 2.78 -8.95 -11.58
N GLU A 50 1.62 -9.29 -12.14
CA GLU A 50 1.53 -10.17 -13.31
C GLU A 50 2.10 -9.49 -14.57
N ASN A 51 1.70 -8.24 -14.85
CA ASN A 51 2.20 -7.48 -16.00
C ASN A 51 3.68 -7.12 -15.84
N LEU A 52 4.13 -6.81 -14.61
CA LEU A 52 5.54 -6.59 -14.30
C LEU A 52 6.36 -7.87 -14.57
N THR A 53 5.83 -9.04 -14.21
CA THR A 53 6.50 -10.33 -14.46
C THR A 53 6.61 -10.63 -15.95
N LYS A 54 5.55 -10.35 -16.72
CA LYS A 54 5.55 -10.48 -18.19
C LYS A 54 6.57 -9.55 -18.83
N LEU A 55 6.54 -8.26 -18.49
CA LEU A 55 7.47 -7.26 -19.01
C LEU A 55 8.92 -7.62 -18.69
N THR A 56 9.18 -8.06 -17.46
CA THR A 56 10.52 -8.47 -17.02
C THR A 56 10.99 -9.69 -17.79
N SER A 57 10.13 -10.71 -17.94
CA SER A 57 10.47 -11.93 -18.68
C SER A 57 10.72 -11.64 -20.17
N GLU A 58 9.88 -10.83 -20.81
CA GLU A 58 10.07 -10.43 -22.21
C GLU A 58 11.36 -9.63 -22.44
N THR A 59 11.72 -8.77 -21.48
CA THR A 59 12.94 -7.97 -21.55
C THR A 59 14.18 -8.85 -21.41
N ILE A 60 14.19 -9.77 -20.44
CA ILE A 60 15.32 -10.67 -20.21
C ILE A 60 15.46 -11.71 -21.33
N ILE A 61 14.36 -12.17 -21.93
CA ILE A 61 14.41 -13.09 -23.08
C ILE A 61 15.06 -12.42 -24.31
N LYS A 62 14.99 -11.09 -24.43
CA LYS A 62 15.68 -10.32 -25.49
C LYS A 62 17.15 -10.03 -25.18
N SER A 63 17.61 -10.35 -23.96
CA SER A 63 18.98 -10.13 -23.53
C SER A 63 19.92 -11.29 -23.90
N ALA A 64 21.22 -11.09 -23.68
CA ALA A 64 22.23 -12.15 -23.80
C ALA A 64 22.05 -13.30 -22.77
N ASN A 65 21.26 -13.09 -21.71
CA ASN A 65 21.07 -14.04 -20.62
C ASN A 65 19.84 -14.96 -20.79
N LYS A 66 19.15 -14.88 -21.94
CA LYS A 66 17.95 -15.68 -22.27
C LYS A 66 18.05 -17.14 -21.84
N VAL A 67 19.10 -17.85 -22.28
CA VAL A 67 19.26 -19.30 -22.05
C VAL A 67 19.32 -19.63 -20.56
N LYS A 68 19.99 -18.78 -19.77
CA LYS A 68 20.12 -18.97 -18.33
C LYS A 68 18.80 -18.66 -17.61
N TYR A 69 18.07 -17.64 -18.07
CA TYR A 69 16.78 -17.28 -17.51
C TYR A 69 15.69 -18.32 -17.81
N GLU A 70 15.62 -18.85 -19.04
CA GLU A 70 14.69 -19.94 -19.41
C GLU A 70 14.93 -21.18 -18.54
N LYS A 71 16.20 -21.56 -18.35
CA LYS A 71 16.59 -22.65 -17.45
C LYS A 71 16.17 -22.37 -15.99
N LEU A 72 16.28 -21.12 -15.53
CA LEU A 72 15.85 -20.74 -14.18
C LEU A 72 14.33 -20.93 -14.01
N LEU A 73 13.53 -20.54 -15.01
CA LEU A 73 12.07 -20.69 -14.99
C LEU A 73 11.64 -22.16 -15.04
N GLU A 74 12.35 -23.00 -15.79
CA GLU A 74 12.13 -24.46 -15.79
C GLU A 74 12.39 -25.06 -14.40
N GLU A 75 13.51 -24.68 -13.77
CA GLU A 75 13.86 -25.15 -12.43
C GLU A 75 12.87 -24.64 -11.37
N LEU A 76 12.37 -23.40 -11.51
CA LEU A 76 11.33 -22.84 -10.64
C LEU A 76 10.04 -23.66 -10.74
N THR A 77 9.62 -24.03 -11.96
CA THR A 77 8.41 -24.82 -12.21
C THR A 77 8.51 -26.21 -11.54
N LYS A 78 9.71 -26.83 -11.54
CA LYS A 78 9.94 -28.11 -10.84
C LYS A 78 9.77 -28.01 -9.32
N THR A 79 9.87 -26.82 -8.73
CA THR A 79 9.66 -26.59 -7.29
C THR A 79 8.20 -26.31 -6.91
N GLY A 80 7.28 -26.29 -7.88
CA GLY A 80 5.86 -25.99 -7.63
C GLY A 80 5.56 -24.51 -7.39
N LYS A 81 6.52 -23.61 -7.63
CA LYS A 81 6.34 -22.16 -7.53
C LYS A 81 5.85 -21.56 -8.86
N SER A 82 5.20 -20.40 -8.77
CA SER A 82 4.65 -19.71 -9.95
C SER A 82 5.74 -19.00 -10.74
N LYS A 83 5.82 -19.26 -12.04
CA LYS A 83 6.64 -18.49 -12.99
C LYS A 83 6.05 -17.12 -13.35
N ASP A 84 4.79 -16.89 -13.00
CA ASP A 84 4.05 -15.67 -13.33
C ASP A 84 4.10 -14.64 -12.18
N ASN A 85 4.95 -14.89 -11.18
CA ASN A 85 5.18 -14.00 -10.04
C ASN A 85 6.67 -13.64 -9.94
N ILE A 86 7.00 -12.38 -10.21
CA ILE A 86 8.36 -11.85 -10.10
C ILE A 86 8.94 -12.04 -8.69
N GLU A 87 8.09 -12.04 -7.66
CA GLU A 87 8.55 -12.27 -6.30
C GLU A 87 9.07 -13.70 -6.10
N ASP A 88 8.39 -14.68 -6.69
CA ASP A 88 8.82 -16.09 -6.66
C ASP A 88 10.13 -16.30 -7.42
N ILE A 89 10.28 -15.65 -8.58
CA ILE A 89 11.49 -15.70 -9.41
C ILE A 89 12.69 -15.15 -8.63
N LEU A 90 12.58 -13.95 -8.08
CA LEU A 90 13.68 -13.32 -7.32
C LEU A 90 14.00 -14.10 -6.04
N SER A 91 12.99 -14.65 -5.36
CA SER A 91 13.22 -15.52 -4.19
C SER A 91 14.04 -16.75 -4.52
N PHE A 92 13.68 -17.41 -5.62
CA PHE A 92 14.35 -18.62 -6.05
C PHE A 92 15.77 -18.31 -6.49
N LEU A 93 15.96 -17.23 -7.25
CA LEU A 93 17.26 -16.74 -7.69
C LEU A 93 18.18 -16.46 -6.49
N ARG A 94 17.71 -15.70 -5.50
CA ARG A 94 18.47 -15.39 -4.28
C ARG A 94 18.78 -16.64 -3.45
N GLY A 95 17.82 -17.56 -3.34
CA GLY A 95 18.02 -18.84 -2.69
C GLY A 95 19.14 -19.66 -3.35
N LEU A 96 19.12 -19.77 -4.68
CA LEU A 96 20.19 -20.43 -5.44
C LEU A 96 21.54 -19.74 -5.26
N LYS A 97 21.57 -18.39 -5.25
CA LYS A 97 22.80 -17.60 -5.08
C LYS A 97 23.47 -17.88 -3.74
N GLN A 98 22.70 -18.07 -2.66
CA GLN A 98 23.25 -18.42 -1.35
C GLN A 98 23.90 -19.80 -1.35
N VAL A 99 23.26 -20.79 -1.99
CA VAL A 99 23.77 -22.17 -2.05
C VAL A 99 24.94 -22.30 -3.04
N ALA A 100 24.99 -21.46 -4.07
CA ALA A 100 26.07 -21.44 -5.06
C ALA A 100 27.39 -20.84 -4.54
N LYS A 101 27.43 -20.30 -3.32
CA LYS A 101 28.68 -19.83 -2.72
C LYS A 101 29.65 -21.00 -2.53
N GLY A 102 30.72 -21.01 -3.33
CA GLY A 102 31.77 -22.04 -3.29
C GLY A 102 31.56 -23.21 -4.25
N GLY A 103 30.63 -23.12 -5.21
CA GLY A 103 30.43 -24.16 -6.21
C GLY A 103 29.42 -23.79 -7.30
N THR A 104 28.81 -24.82 -7.91
CA THR A 104 27.73 -24.66 -8.89
C THR A 104 26.47 -25.34 -8.38
N VAL A 105 25.31 -24.71 -8.52
CA VAL A 105 24.02 -25.27 -8.11
C VAL A 105 23.11 -25.36 -9.32
N ARG A 106 22.59 -26.57 -9.61
CA ARG A 106 21.70 -26.84 -10.77
C ARG A 106 22.29 -26.34 -12.11
N GLY A 107 23.62 -26.31 -12.20
CA GLY A 107 24.37 -25.82 -13.35
C GLY A 107 24.32 -24.29 -13.53
N PHE A 108 24.21 -23.54 -12.43
CA PHE A 108 24.45 -22.10 -12.35
C PHE A 108 25.66 -21.83 -11.45
N SER A 109 26.54 -20.91 -11.86
CA SER A 109 27.58 -20.35 -11.00
C SER A 109 27.04 -19.17 -10.18
N PHE A 110 27.79 -18.75 -9.15
CA PHE A 110 27.44 -17.55 -8.38
C PHE A 110 27.36 -16.29 -9.27
N ASP A 111 28.32 -16.12 -10.18
CA ASP A 111 28.38 -14.94 -11.06
C ASP A 111 27.21 -14.92 -12.06
N ASP A 112 26.79 -16.08 -12.55
CA ASP A 112 25.62 -16.18 -13.42
C ASP A 112 24.34 -15.71 -12.72
N LEU A 113 24.16 -16.14 -11.47
CA LEU A 113 23.00 -15.77 -10.66
C LEU A 113 23.07 -14.30 -10.29
N GLU A 114 24.25 -13.76 -9.97
CA GLU A 114 24.42 -12.34 -9.68
C GLU A 114 24.11 -11.44 -10.89
N LEU A 115 24.54 -11.84 -12.09
CA LEU A 115 24.21 -11.11 -13.32
C LEU A 115 22.71 -11.13 -13.60
N LEU A 116 22.06 -12.28 -13.48
CA LEU A 116 20.60 -12.40 -13.63
C LEU A 116 19.85 -11.57 -12.58
N GLU A 117 20.29 -11.58 -11.31
CA GLU A 117 19.69 -10.78 -10.25
C GLU A 117 19.71 -9.29 -10.60
N LYS A 118 20.88 -8.78 -10.98
CA LYS A 118 21.07 -7.37 -11.34
C LYS A 118 20.19 -6.97 -12.52
N GLU A 119 20.06 -7.83 -13.53
CA GLU A 119 19.22 -7.57 -14.69
C GLU A 119 17.74 -7.54 -14.34
N VAL A 120 17.25 -8.53 -13.59
CA VAL A 120 15.86 -8.57 -13.11
C VAL A 120 15.57 -7.33 -12.25
N CYS A 121 16.43 -7.03 -11.28
CA CYS A 121 16.29 -5.86 -10.41
C CYS A 121 16.30 -4.57 -11.23
N LYS A 122 17.17 -4.42 -12.23
CA LYS A 122 17.20 -3.23 -13.09
C LYS A 122 15.89 -2.99 -13.83
N VAL A 123 15.27 -4.04 -14.37
CA VAL A 123 13.97 -3.92 -15.06
C VAL A 123 12.86 -3.55 -14.08
N VAL A 124 12.86 -4.15 -12.88
CA VAL A 124 11.91 -3.82 -11.82
C VAL A 124 12.08 -2.36 -11.37
N VAL A 125 13.30 -1.93 -11.02
CA VAL A 125 13.62 -0.53 -10.65
C VAL A 125 13.08 0.42 -11.72
N THR A 126 13.40 0.15 -12.99
CA THR A 126 12.99 1.02 -14.10
C THR A 126 11.47 1.10 -14.28
N SER A 127 10.77 0.02 -13.98
CA SER A 127 9.30 -0.02 -14.07
C SER A 127 8.60 0.65 -12.88
N MET A 128 9.29 0.79 -11.75
CA MET A 128 8.77 1.43 -10.54
C MET A 128 9.26 2.87 -10.34
N ASP A 129 10.32 3.27 -11.05
CA ASP A 129 10.83 4.64 -11.13
C ASP A 129 9.92 5.48 -12.03
N VAL A 130 8.73 5.76 -11.50
CA VAL A 130 7.67 6.54 -12.15
C VAL A 130 7.40 7.81 -11.36
N VAL A 131 6.84 8.80 -12.04
CA VAL A 131 6.41 10.08 -11.46
C VAL A 131 4.91 10.26 -11.60
N LEU A 132 4.31 10.94 -10.63
CA LEU A 132 2.89 11.32 -10.71
C LEU A 132 2.65 12.20 -11.96
N PRO A 133 1.53 11.98 -12.67
CA PRO A 133 1.24 12.68 -13.93
C PRO A 133 0.89 14.16 -13.74
N ASP A 134 0.33 14.52 -12.59
CA ASP A 134 -0.09 15.88 -12.21
C ASP A 134 -0.06 16.05 -10.68
N SER A 135 -0.37 17.26 -10.21
CA SER A 135 -0.38 17.69 -8.81
C SER A 135 -1.76 17.56 -8.12
N GLU A 136 -2.74 16.91 -8.75
CA GLU A 136 -4.12 16.76 -8.23
C GLU A 136 -4.50 15.28 -8.01
N THR A 137 -3.53 14.38 -8.10
CA THR A 137 -3.73 12.95 -7.81
C THR A 137 -4.15 12.70 -6.36
N SER A 138 -4.64 11.50 -6.09
CA SER A 138 -5.04 11.06 -4.74
C SER A 138 -3.92 11.14 -3.70
N TYR A 139 -2.65 11.02 -4.13
CA TYR A 139 -1.49 11.21 -3.26
C TYR A 139 -1.36 12.68 -2.83
N HIS A 140 -1.55 13.62 -3.77
CA HIS A 140 -1.56 15.06 -3.48
C HIS A 140 -2.75 15.46 -2.59
N LYS A 141 -3.94 14.90 -2.84
CA LYS A 141 -5.11 15.13 -1.98
C LYS A 141 -4.89 14.64 -0.54
N LEU A 142 -4.23 13.49 -0.38
CA LEU A 142 -3.81 13.01 0.94
C LEU A 142 -2.77 13.94 1.58
N ALA A 143 -1.74 14.35 0.84
CA ALA A 143 -0.72 15.29 1.33
C ALA A 143 -1.34 16.64 1.74
N ASN A 144 -2.22 17.20 0.92
CA ASN A 144 -2.98 18.42 1.21
C ASN A 144 -3.82 18.27 2.48
N TRP A 145 -4.53 17.15 2.64
CA TRP A 145 -5.30 16.89 3.86
C TRP A 145 -4.41 16.79 5.12
N ILE A 146 -3.22 16.20 5.01
CA ILE A 146 -2.24 16.15 6.11
C ILE A 146 -1.77 17.57 6.47
N ASN A 147 -1.49 18.41 5.48
CA ASN A 147 -0.97 19.77 5.69
C ASN A 147 -2.02 20.76 6.21
N SER A 148 -3.29 20.55 5.85
CA SER A 148 -4.37 21.52 6.10
C SER A 148 -4.98 21.43 7.50
N ILE A 149 -4.70 20.36 8.25
CA ILE A 149 -5.26 20.14 9.58
C ILE A 149 -4.12 20.12 10.59
N GLU A 150 -4.08 21.13 11.46
CA GLU A 150 -3.15 21.12 12.60
C GLU A 150 -3.57 20.04 13.59
N ARG A 151 -2.62 19.18 14.00
CA ARG A 151 -2.89 18.02 14.86
C ARG A 151 -1.99 18.00 16.07
N GLU A 152 -2.49 17.37 17.13
CA GLU A 152 -1.66 17.09 18.30
C GLU A 152 -0.57 16.04 18.02
N TYR A 153 -0.87 15.06 17.15
CA TYR A 153 0.00 13.93 16.81
C TYR A 153 0.32 13.91 15.31
N PRO A 154 1.57 13.62 14.91
CA PRO A 154 1.94 13.49 13.51
C PRO A 154 1.20 12.30 12.86
N ILE A 155 0.85 12.46 11.58
CA ILE A 155 0.31 11.36 10.79
C ILE A 155 1.43 10.37 10.47
N GLU A 156 1.15 9.07 10.58
CA GLU A 156 2.10 8.02 10.19
C GLU A 156 1.62 7.28 8.95
N ILE A 157 2.36 7.42 7.85
CA ILE A 157 2.13 6.64 6.63
C ILE A 157 3.05 5.44 6.65
N PHE A 158 2.46 4.26 6.54
CA PHE A 158 3.13 3.00 6.30
C PHE A 158 2.91 2.62 4.84
N THR A 159 3.93 2.13 4.15
CA THR A 159 3.76 1.67 2.78
C THR A 159 4.55 0.41 2.47
N THR A 160 3.95 -0.46 1.66
CA THR A 160 4.60 -1.63 1.05
C THR A 160 5.11 -1.32 -0.36
N ASN A 161 4.87 -0.11 -0.86
CA ASN A 161 5.27 0.30 -2.19
C ASN A 161 6.75 0.67 -2.24
N TYR A 162 7.43 0.19 -3.27
CA TYR A 162 8.83 0.53 -3.52
C TYR A 162 9.00 1.89 -4.21
N ASP A 163 7.98 2.37 -4.94
CA ASP A 163 7.97 3.66 -5.66
C ASP A 163 8.06 4.88 -4.74
N LEU A 164 8.33 6.06 -5.30
CA LEU A 164 8.52 7.31 -4.56
C LEU A 164 7.30 8.26 -4.66
N LEU A 165 6.10 7.74 -4.98
CA LEU A 165 4.95 8.58 -5.30
C LEU A 165 4.46 9.40 -4.10
N MET A 166 4.53 8.84 -2.89
CA MET A 166 4.13 9.56 -1.68
C MET A 166 5.13 10.65 -1.30
N GLU A 167 6.44 10.37 -1.43
CA GLU A 167 7.50 11.37 -1.25
C GLU A 167 7.35 12.51 -2.24
N GLN A 168 7.16 12.20 -3.53
CA GLN A 168 6.92 13.21 -4.57
C GLN A 168 5.74 14.12 -4.18
N ALA A 169 4.60 13.55 -3.79
CA ALA A 169 3.43 14.34 -3.40
C ALA A 169 3.66 15.19 -2.14
N PHE A 170 4.45 14.69 -1.16
CA PHE A 170 4.83 15.50 -0.01
C PHE A 170 5.76 16.65 -0.39
N GLU A 171 6.76 16.40 -1.22
CA GLU A 171 7.73 17.41 -1.65
C GLU A 171 7.05 18.50 -2.51
N GLU A 172 6.17 18.14 -3.44
CA GLU A 172 5.46 19.09 -4.31
C GLU A 172 4.50 20.00 -3.52
N ILE A 173 3.86 19.48 -2.46
CA ILE A 173 2.95 20.23 -1.58
C ILE A 173 3.68 20.90 -0.41
N ASN A 174 5.01 20.70 -0.29
CA ASN A 174 5.84 21.20 0.82
C ASN A 174 5.40 20.68 2.20
N VAL A 175 4.96 19.43 2.27
CA VAL A 175 4.67 18.75 3.55
C VAL A 175 5.97 18.18 4.12
N PRO A 176 6.44 18.64 5.30
CA PRO A 176 7.65 18.11 5.89
C PRO A 176 7.42 16.67 6.38
N TYR A 177 8.29 15.75 5.95
CA TYR A 177 8.19 14.35 6.32
C TYR A 177 9.50 13.78 6.87
N PHE A 178 9.36 12.78 7.74
CA PHE A 178 10.47 11.97 8.25
C PHE A 178 10.30 10.51 7.82
N ASP A 179 11.29 9.97 7.12
CA ASP A 179 11.27 8.60 6.60
C ASP A 179 12.22 7.63 7.34
N GLY A 180 12.73 8.06 8.49
CA GLY A 180 13.73 7.32 9.27
C GLY A 180 15.18 7.64 8.89
N PHE A 181 15.42 8.24 7.72
CA PHE A 181 16.75 8.60 7.27
C PHE A 181 17.05 10.07 7.58
N VAL A 182 18.25 10.31 8.10
CA VAL A 182 18.78 11.64 8.39
C VAL A 182 20.10 11.86 7.64
N GLY A 183 20.47 13.14 7.46
CA GLY A 183 21.60 13.54 6.63
C GLY A 183 21.16 13.88 5.20
N SER A 184 21.96 14.71 4.52
CA SER A 184 21.64 15.22 3.18
C SER A 184 22.40 14.50 2.07
N LYS A 185 23.71 14.31 2.22
CA LYS A 185 24.58 13.70 1.20
C LYS A 185 24.68 12.19 1.34
N ASN A 186 25.04 11.73 2.54
CA ASN A 186 25.15 10.33 2.89
C ASN A 186 24.17 10.10 4.02
N THR A 187 22.97 9.67 3.67
CA THR A 187 21.93 9.49 4.66
C THR A 187 22.18 8.24 5.48
N PHE A 188 21.72 8.24 6.72
CA PHE A 188 21.77 7.07 7.60
C PHE A 188 20.47 6.97 8.39
N LEU A 189 20.14 5.75 8.79
CA LEU A 189 18.94 5.48 9.57
C LEU A 189 19.17 5.89 11.03
N ASP A 190 18.37 6.83 11.57
CA ASP A 190 18.42 7.16 12.99
C ASP A 190 17.44 6.30 13.80
N LEU A 191 17.98 5.25 14.41
CA LEU A 191 17.21 4.30 15.23
C LEU A 191 16.61 4.92 16.48
N ARG A 192 17.21 5.98 17.02
CA ARG A 192 16.78 6.57 18.29
C ARG A 192 15.41 7.23 18.15
N ILE A 193 15.18 7.90 17.03
CA ILE A 193 13.88 8.54 16.71
C ILE A 193 12.79 7.48 16.49
N LEU A 194 13.16 6.29 16.00
CA LEU A 194 12.21 5.22 15.73
C LEU A 194 11.76 4.48 17.00
N GLU A 195 12.65 4.37 17.99
CA GLU A 195 12.41 3.61 19.22
C GLU A 195 11.71 4.41 20.31
N ASP A 196 11.96 5.71 20.39
CA ASP A 196 11.49 6.57 21.49
C ASP A 196 10.47 7.61 21.01
N ASP A 197 9.19 7.36 21.32
CA ASP A 197 8.07 8.28 21.06
C ASP A 197 8.20 9.62 21.79
N SER A 198 9.08 9.74 22.79
CA SER A 198 9.36 10.99 23.51
C SER A 198 10.35 11.91 22.79
N GLN A 199 11.03 11.42 21.75
CA GLN A 199 11.81 12.25 20.83
C GLN A 199 10.84 12.91 19.83
N ILE A 200 10.36 14.09 20.20
CA ILE A 200 9.27 14.78 19.51
C ILE A 200 9.74 15.28 18.14
N LEU A 201 9.38 14.55 17.08
CA LEU A 201 9.24 15.18 15.76
C LEU A 201 8.22 16.31 15.90
N PRO A 202 8.45 17.48 15.28
CA PRO A 202 7.48 18.56 15.32
C PRO A 202 6.09 18.08 14.89
N LYS A 203 5.03 18.54 15.55
CA LYS A 203 3.65 18.05 15.33
C LYS A 203 3.16 18.17 13.88
N HIS A 204 3.69 19.16 13.15
CA HIS A 204 3.37 19.43 11.74
C HIS A 204 4.12 18.52 10.77
N TRP A 205 5.03 17.66 11.25
CA TRP A 205 5.70 16.68 10.42
C TRP A 205 4.81 15.45 10.24
N THR A 206 4.96 14.80 9.10
CA THR A 206 4.40 13.47 8.86
C THR A 206 5.51 12.42 8.87
N CYS A 207 5.21 11.20 9.27
CA CYS A 207 6.16 10.09 9.20
C CYS A 207 5.85 9.20 8.00
N LEU A 208 6.87 8.69 7.32
CA LEU A 208 6.75 7.77 6.19
C LEU A 208 7.61 6.53 6.40
N TRP A 209 6.98 5.37 6.57
CA TRP A 209 7.64 4.12 6.89
C TRP A 209 7.48 3.12 5.75
N LYS A 210 8.56 2.88 5.00
CA LYS A 210 8.60 1.90 3.92
C LYS A 210 8.90 0.50 4.46
N ILE A 211 7.85 -0.29 4.65
CA ILE A 211 7.91 -1.61 5.28
C ILE A 211 8.63 -2.64 4.40
N HIS A 212 8.47 -2.58 3.07
CA HIS A 212 9.12 -3.51 2.13
C HIS A 212 10.39 -2.95 1.51
N GLY A 213 10.69 -1.67 1.74
CA GLY A 213 11.86 -1.00 1.17
C GLY A 213 11.51 -0.01 0.09
N SER A 214 12.54 0.48 -0.57
CA SER A 214 12.42 1.57 -1.54
C SER A 214 13.38 1.37 -2.70
N ILE A 215 12.97 1.82 -3.89
CA ILE A 215 13.86 1.84 -5.05
C ILE A 215 15.07 2.77 -4.85
N ASN A 216 15.03 3.73 -3.93
CA ASN A 216 16.14 4.64 -3.65
C ASN A 216 17.03 4.22 -2.46
N TRP A 217 16.84 3.03 -1.90
CA TRP A 217 17.69 2.52 -0.82
C TRP A 217 18.85 1.70 -1.37
N TYR A 218 20.01 1.80 -0.71
CA TYR A 218 21.24 1.16 -1.14
C TYR A 218 22.04 0.65 0.06
N HIS A 219 22.76 -0.47 -0.12
CA HIS A 219 23.73 -0.94 0.87
C HIS A 219 25.10 -0.33 0.59
N GLU A 220 25.57 0.53 1.50
CA GLU A 220 26.92 1.05 1.46
C GLU A 220 27.66 0.73 2.76
N LYS A 221 28.79 0.01 2.64
CA LYS A 221 29.69 -0.32 3.77
C LYS A 221 28.99 -0.98 4.96
N GLY A 222 28.00 -1.84 4.70
CA GLY A 222 27.24 -2.57 5.72
C GLY A 222 26.06 -1.80 6.33
N ASN A 223 25.88 -0.53 5.97
CA ASN A 223 24.73 0.28 6.36
C ASN A 223 23.76 0.45 5.20
N VAL A 224 22.50 0.77 5.52
CA VAL A 224 21.50 1.17 4.52
C VAL A 224 21.51 2.69 4.44
N THR A 225 21.62 3.20 3.22
CA THR A 225 21.57 4.63 2.88
C THR A 225 20.45 4.86 1.86
N ARG A 226 19.75 5.99 1.98
CA ARG A 226 18.81 6.52 0.99
C ARG A 226 19.54 7.49 0.07
N LEU A 227 19.44 7.25 -1.23
CA LEU A 227 19.94 8.14 -2.28
C LEU A 227 18.84 9.11 -2.72
N SER A 228 19.21 10.33 -3.10
CA SER A 228 18.26 11.31 -3.67
C SER A 228 17.81 10.92 -5.08
N LEU A 229 18.67 10.25 -5.85
CA LEU A 229 18.37 9.76 -7.19
C LEU A 229 18.38 8.24 -7.22
N VAL A 230 17.42 7.66 -7.93
CA VAL A 230 17.33 6.21 -8.12
C VAL A 230 18.52 5.75 -8.95
N ASN A 231 19.37 4.91 -8.37
CA ASN A 231 20.44 4.26 -9.11
C ASN A 231 19.84 3.14 -9.98
N LYS A 232 20.16 3.08 -11.28
CA LYS A 232 19.63 2.06 -12.21
C LYS A 232 20.57 0.87 -12.42
N ASP A 233 21.65 0.78 -11.64
CA ASP A 233 22.66 -0.29 -11.74
C ASP A 233 22.22 -1.60 -11.05
N GLY A 234 21.00 -1.67 -10.51
CA GLY A 234 20.37 -2.91 -10.04
C GLY A 234 20.87 -3.41 -8.68
N ASN A 235 21.62 -2.60 -7.93
CA ASN A 235 22.07 -2.91 -6.57
C ASN A 235 21.22 -2.22 -5.48
N ASN A 236 19.99 -1.88 -5.85
CA ASN A 236 19.04 -1.20 -4.98
C ASN A 236 18.39 -2.22 -4.05
N LEU A 237 18.06 -1.77 -2.84
CA LEU A 237 17.36 -2.55 -1.83
C LEU A 237 15.87 -2.69 -2.15
N ILE A 238 15.59 -3.44 -3.22
CA ILE A 238 14.24 -3.89 -3.55
C ILE A 238 14.18 -5.39 -3.23
N TYR A 239 13.28 -5.78 -2.33
CA TYR A 239 13.03 -7.18 -2.01
C TYR A 239 11.64 -7.66 -2.44
N PRO A 240 11.36 -7.82 -3.75
CA PRO A 240 10.20 -8.59 -4.17
C PRO A 240 10.60 -10.06 -4.01
N SER A 241 10.66 -10.58 -2.78
CA SER A 241 10.96 -12.00 -2.57
C SER A 241 10.25 -12.57 -1.36
N HIS A 242 9.62 -13.74 -1.50
CA HIS A 242 9.14 -14.65 -0.45
C HIS A 242 10.18 -15.05 0.61
N LEU A 243 11.46 -14.66 0.48
CA LEU A 243 12.41 -14.60 1.61
C LEU A 243 12.05 -13.51 2.65
N LYS A 244 10.96 -12.76 2.40
CA LYS A 244 10.23 -11.81 3.27
C LYS A 244 10.28 -12.17 4.77
N TYR A 245 10.27 -13.44 5.18
CA TYR A 245 10.28 -13.81 6.60
C TYR A 245 11.64 -13.60 7.29
N GLU A 246 12.75 -14.09 6.73
CA GLU A 246 14.08 -13.88 7.34
C GLU A 246 14.61 -12.47 7.08
N GLU A 247 14.22 -11.86 5.97
CA GLU A 247 14.69 -10.54 5.57
C GLU A 247 13.91 -9.38 6.18
N SER A 248 12.62 -9.57 6.52
CA SER A 248 11.89 -8.61 7.38
C SER A 248 12.51 -8.46 8.78
N ARG A 249 13.39 -9.39 9.17
CA ARG A 249 14.17 -9.34 10.41
C ARG A 249 15.52 -8.63 10.26
N LYS A 250 15.84 -8.14 9.05
CA LYS A 250 17.01 -7.27 8.82
C LYS A 250 16.64 -5.81 9.03
N MET A 251 17.63 -5.01 9.38
CA MET A 251 17.52 -3.56 9.41
C MET A 251 17.48 -3.00 7.98
N PRO A 252 16.67 -1.98 7.66
CA PRO A 252 15.78 -1.19 8.53
C PRO A 252 14.38 -1.79 8.76
N TYR A 253 14.00 -2.82 7.99
CA TYR A 253 12.64 -3.35 7.90
C TYR A 253 12.04 -3.76 9.25
N LEU A 254 12.85 -4.39 10.10
CA LEU A 254 12.45 -4.81 11.43
C LEU A 254 11.91 -3.64 12.25
N VAL A 255 12.55 -2.47 12.14
CA VAL A 255 12.18 -1.28 12.91
C VAL A 255 10.89 -0.66 12.39
N PHE A 256 10.69 -0.61 11.07
CA PHE A 256 9.43 -0.11 10.49
C PHE A 256 8.26 -1.04 10.79
N MET A 257 8.47 -2.34 10.82
CA MET A 257 7.48 -3.33 11.27
C MET A 257 7.16 -3.19 12.76
N ASP A 258 8.18 -3.02 13.60
CA ASP A 258 8.00 -2.75 15.03
C ASP A 258 7.22 -1.44 15.24
N ARG A 259 7.54 -0.39 14.46
CA ARG A 259 6.84 0.89 14.47
C ARG A 259 5.36 0.73 14.12
N LEU A 260 5.01 -0.07 13.11
CA LEU A 260 3.62 -0.39 12.78
C LEU A 260 2.91 -1.07 13.96
N SER A 261 3.56 -2.05 14.59
CA SER A 261 2.99 -2.73 15.77
C SER A 261 2.77 -1.75 16.93
N LYS A 262 3.77 -0.90 17.23
CA LYS A 262 3.70 0.12 18.27
C LYS A 262 2.58 1.12 18.00
N PHE A 263 2.48 1.63 16.77
CA PHE A 263 1.43 2.56 16.35
C PHE A 263 0.03 2.00 16.66
N ILE A 264 -0.24 0.76 16.25
CA ILE A 264 -1.55 0.11 16.49
C ILE A 264 -1.78 -0.10 17.99
N ARG A 265 -0.75 -0.46 18.77
CA ARG A 265 -0.89 -0.67 20.22
C ARG A 265 -1.18 0.61 21.02
N ARG A 266 -0.99 1.80 20.43
CA ARG A 266 -1.34 3.07 21.09
C ARG A 266 -2.86 3.15 21.33
N PRO A 267 -3.28 3.73 22.47
CA PRO A 267 -4.70 3.89 22.76
C PRO A 267 -5.35 4.84 21.74
N SER A 268 -6.54 4.45 21.27
CA SER A 268 -7.33 5.22 20.30
C SER A 268 -6.63 5.50 18.97
N SER A 269 -5.72 4.61 18.56
CA SER A 269 -5.13 4.64 17.22
C SER A 269 -6.13 4.21 16.16
N LEU A 270 -6.04 4.82 14.98
CA LEU A 270 -6.81 4.48 13.79
C LEU A 270 -5.86 4.26 12.63
N LEU A 271 -5.76 3.02 12.15
CA LEU A 271 -5.03 2.68 10.93
C LEU A 271 -6.00 2.49 9.77
N ILE A 272 -5.77 3.18 8.65
CA ILE A 272 -6.58 3.10 7.44
C ILE A 272 -5.76 2.42 6.37
N ALA A 273 -6.11 1.19 6.01
CA ALA A 273 -5.43 0.44 4.96
C ALA A 273 -6.15 0.61 3.62
N SER A 274 -5.46 1.21 2.65
CA SER A 274 -5.95 1.41 1.28
C SER A 274 -5.05 0.68 0.28
N GLY A 275 -5.65 0.03 -0.72
CA GLY A 275 -4.91 -0.73 -1.72
C GLY A 275 -4.14 -1.94 -1.16
N TYR A 276 -4.47 -2.40 0.05
CA TYR A 276 -3.83 -3.55 0.71
C TYR A 276 -4.70 -4.80 0.61
N SER A 277 -4.17 -5.84 -0.03
CA SER A 277 -4.90 -7.07 -0.32
C SER A 277 -4.91 -8.09 0.83
N PHE A 278 -4.21 -7.81 1.93
CA PHE A 278 -3.99 -8.78 3.02
C PHE A 278 -3.36 -10.10 2.56
N ARG A 279 -2.53 -10.08 1.51
CA ARG A 279 -1.76 -11.26 1.05
C ARG A 279 -0.44 -11.44 1.79
N ASP A 280 0.10 -10.38 2.39
CA ASP A 280 1.36 -10.45 3.14
C ASP A 280 1.13 -10.96 4.58
N GLU A 281 1.43 -12.23 4.82
CA GLU A 281 1.18 -12.91 6.09
C GLU A 281 1.90 -12.25 7.28
N HIS A 282 3.14 -11.77 7.11
CA HIS A 282 3.92 -11.14 8.18
C HIS A 282 3.35 -9.79 8.61
N ILE A 283 2.89 -8.97 7.67
CA ILE A 283 2.21 -7.70 7.97
C ILE A 283 0.88 -7.98 8.66
N ASN A 284 0.10 -8.92 8.13
CA ASN A 284 -1.17 -9.35 8.71
C ASN A 284 -0.99 -9.81 10.16
N ASN A 285 -0.02 -10.69 10.42
CA ASN A 285 0.27 -11.19 11.76
C ASN A 285 0.64 -10.06 12.72
N THR A 286 1.42 -9.08 12.25
CA THR A 286 1.78 -7.89 13.05
C THR A 286 0.56 -7.05 13.40
N ILE A 287 -0.29 -6.74 12.42
CA ILE A 287 -1.54 -5.98 12.61
C ILE A 287 -2.49 -6.72 13.56
N PHE A 288 -2.75 -8.00 13.31
CA PHE A 288 -3.72 -8.78 14.09
C PHE A 288 -3.26 -9.01 15.53
N ASN A 289 -1.98 -9.28 15.75
CA ASN A 289 -1.43 -9.43 17.10
C ASN A 289 -1.45 -8.10 17.87
N ALA A 290 -1.22 -6.98 17.19
CA ALA A 290 -1.34 -5.65 17.81
C ALA A 290 -2.79 -5.33 18.18
N LEU A 291 -3.75 -5.56 17.27
CA LEU A 291 -5.19 -5.34 17.52
C LEU A 291 -5.72 -6.16 18.70
N LYS A 292 -5.30 -7.43 18.82
CA LYS A 292 -5.67 -8.31 19.95
C LYS A 292 -5.20 -7.76 21.30
N SER A 293 -4.06 -7.08 21.32
CA SER A 293 -3.50 -6.53 22.55
C SER A 293 -4.08 -5.17 22.94
N GLN A 294 -4.72 -4.46 22.00
CA GLN A 294 -5.26 -3.13 22.23
C GLN A 294 -6.70 -3.01 21.67
N PRO A 295 -7.73 -3.31 22.50
CA PRO A 295 -9.14 -3.25 22.07
C PRO A 295 -9.61 -1.86 21.62
N ASN A 296 -8.98 -0.79 22.11
CA ASN A 296 -9.32 0.59 21.78
C ASN A 296 -8.70 1.11 20.48
N SER A 297 -7.81 0.33 19.86
CA SER A 297 -7.27 0.61 18.53
C SER A 297 -8.22 0.11 17.45
N MET A 298 -8.23 0.71 16.27
CA MET A 298 -9.07 0.30 15.16
C MET A 298 -8.27 0.26 13.86
N VAL A 299 -8.50 -0.77 13.05
CA VAL A 299 -8.00 -0.86 11.67
C VAL A 299 -9.20 -0.89 10.72
N ILE A 300 -9.19 -0.04 9.70
CA ILE A 300 -10.20 0.00 8.64
C ILE A 300 -9.52 -0.37 7.32
N GLY A 301 -9.87 -1.52 6.74
CA GLY A 301 -9.46 -1.93 5.41
C GLY A 301 -10.46 -1.44 4.35
N LEU A 302 -9.98 -0.68 3.38
CA LEU A 302 -10.75 -0.13 2.27
C LEU A 302 -10.50 -0.95 1.00
N PHE A 303 -11.54 -1.61 0.48
CA PHE A 303 -11.43 -2.53 -0.66
C PHE A 303 -12.22 -2.02 -1.86
N HIS A 304 -11.54 -1.86 -2.99
CA HIS A 304 -12.16 -1.47 -4.27
C HIS A 304 -13.12 -2.56 -4.82
N GLY A 305 -12.79 -3.84 -4.63
CA GLY A 305 -13.59 -4.98 -5.08
C GLY A 305 -14.45 -5.61 -3.99
N SER A 306 -15.22 -6.65 -4.36
CA SER A 306 -15.99 -7.47 -3.40
C SER A 306 -15.07 -8.22 -2.42
N LEU A 307 -15.53 -8.42 -1.18
CA LEU A 307 -14.73 -9.06 -0.12
C LEU A 307 -14.37 -10.50 -0.44
N ASP A 308 -15.14 -11.20 -1.29
CA ASP A 308 -14.88 -12.60 -1.64
C ASP A 308 -13.51 -12.83 -2.29
N LYS A 309 -12.89 -11.78 -2.84
CA LYS A 309 -11.51 -11.81 -3.36
C LYS A 309 -10.44 -11.82 -2.26
N TYR A 310 -10.82 -11.62 -1.00
CA TYR A 310 -9.93 -11.39 0.15
C TYR A 310 -10.27 -12.33 1.33
N PRO A 311 -10.17 -13.66 1.16
CA PRO A 311 -10.58 -14.63 2.16
C PRO A 311 -9.83 -14.50 3.49
N GLU A 312 -8.53 -14.20 3.45
CA GLU A 312 -7.72 -14.01 4.66
C GLU A 312 -8.17 -12.79 5.47
N ALA A 313 -8.53 -11.70 4.80
CA ALA A 313 -9.08 -10.50 5.46
C ALA A 313 -10.42 -10.83 6.13
N ILE A 314 -11.35 -11.49 5.42
CA ILE A 314 -12.66 -11.90 5.98
C ILE A 314 -12.46 -12.74 7.25
N LYS A 315 -11.59 -13.75 7.18
CA LYS A 315 -11.30 -14.65 8.30
C LYS A 315 -10.77 -13.89 9.52
N ALA A 316 -9.91 -12.91 9.30
CA ALA A 316 -9.36 -12.08 10.37
C ALA A 316 -10.41 -11.15 10.99
N ALA A 317 -11.20 -10.46 10.16
CA ALA A 317 -12.23 -9.52 10.61
C ALA A 317 -13.38 -10.21 11.34
N SER A 318 -13.70 -11.45 10.97
CA SER A 318 -14.70 -12.28 11.67
C SER A 318 -14.28 -12.67 13.09
N ARG A 319 -12.99 -12.54 13.43
CA ARG A 319 -12.42 -12.91 14.74
C ARG A 319 -11.95 -11.69 15.55
N THR A 320 -11.95 -10.51 14.95
CA THR A 320 -11.29 -9.31 15.48
C THR A 320 -12.26 -8.14 15.36
N SER A 321 -12.93 -7.78 16.47
CA SER A 321 -14.01 -6.78 16.47
C SER A 321 -13.57 -5.38 16.09
N ASN A 322 -12.29 -5.06 16.31
CA ASN A 322 -11.67 -3.80 15.97
C ASN A 322 -10.97 -3.78 14.59
N LEU A 323 -11.20 -4.80 13.76
CA LEU A 323 -10.86 -4.81 12.35
C LEU A 323 -12.16 -4.67 11.54
N SER A 324 -12.32 -3.54 10.86
CA SER A 324 -13.45 -3.29 9.96
C SER A 324 -13.01 -3.36 8.50
N LEU A 325 -13.76 -4.06 7.66
CA LEU A 325 -13.51 -4.13 6.22
C LEU A 325 -14.68 -3.50 5.49
N LEU A 326 -14.40 -2.49 4.67
CA LEU A 326 -15.40 -1.79 3.86
C LEU A 326 -15.12 -2.12 2.39
N SER A 327 -16.06 -2.80 1.72
CA SER A 327 -15.98 -3.07 0.28
C SER A 327 -17.02 -2.29 -0.51
N LYS A 328 -16.95 -2.46 -1.82
CA LYS A 328 -17.92 -1.91 -2.77
C LYS A 328 -19.37 -2.19 -2.38
N ASP A 329 -19.69 -3.42 -1.99
CA ASP A 329 -21.05 -3.97 -1.90
C ASP A 329 -21.46 -4.40 -0.48
N GLU A 330 -20.50 -4.55 0.43
CA GLU A 330 -20.75 -5.02 1.78
C GLU A 330 -19.68 -4.52 2.76
N ALA A 331 -19.86 -4.82 4.04
CA ALA A 331 -18.86 -4.57 5.05
C ALA A 331 -18.84 -5.67 6.11
N ILE A 332 -17.68 -5.80 6.75
CA ILE A 332 -17.52 -6.53 7.99
C ILE A 332 -17.18 -5.52 9.07
N VAL A 333 -18.09 -5.30 10.03
CA VAL A 333 -17.88 -4.36 11.13
C VAL A 333 -18.23 -5.06 12.43
N GLY A 334 -17.34 -5.00 13.43
CA GLY A 334 -17.59 -5.64 14.72
C GLY A 334 -17.81 -7.15 14.59
N THR A 335 -17.04 -7.82 13.72
CA THR A 335 -17.16 -9.25 13.36
C THR A 335 -18.41 -9.65 12.55
N ILE A 336 -19.27 -8.70 12.20
CA ILE A 336 -20.53 -8.94 11.50
C ILE A 336 -20.39 -8.58 10.02
N ARG A 337 -20.52 -9.57 9.13
CA ARG A 337 -20.65 -9.36 7.68
C ARG A 337 -22.09 -8.95 7.34
N GLY A 338 -22.26 -7.86 6.60
CA GLY A 338 -23.57 -7.40 6.17
C GLY A 338 -23.49 -6.56 4.89
N LYS A 339 -24.53 -6.63 4.07
CA LYS A 339 -24.64 -5.81 2.86
C LYS A 339 -25.00 -4.36 3.20
N TRP A 340 -24.68 -3.45 2.30
CA TRP A 340 -25.09 -2.06 2.44
C TRP A 340 -26.61 -1.92 2.35
N LYS A 341 -27.21 -1.27 3.35
CA LYS A 341 -28.62 -0.90 3.35
C LYS A 341 -28.79 0.46 4.00
N LEU A 342 -29.46 1.37 3.32
CA LEU A 342 -29.75 2.69 3.86
C LEU A 342 -30.89 2.60 4.88
N SER A 343 -30.69 3.20 6.06
CA SER A 343 -31.76 3.29 7.07
C SER A 343 -32.80 4.36 6.73
N LYS A 344 -32.44 5.31 5.84
CA LYS A 344 -33.24 6.48 5.43
C LYS A 344 -32.94 6.82 3.98
N THR A 345 -33.80 7.62 3.35
CA THR A 345 -33.54 8.18 2.02
C THR A 345 -32.25 8.99 2.03
N LEU A 346 -31.35 8.75 1.08
CA LEU A 346 -30.09 9.47 0.95
C LEU A 346 -30.36 10.91 0.47
N GLU A 347 -30.10 11.88 1.34
CA GLU A 347 -30.09 13.30 0.94
C GLU A 347 -28.75 13.66 0.28
N PRO A 348 -28.71 14.58 -0.70
CA PRO A 348 -27.47 14.95 -1.40
C PRO A 348 -26.34 15.37 -0.47
N ASP A 349 -26.66 16.13 0.58
CA ASP A 349 -25.67 16.63 1.56
C ASP A 349 -25.11 15.52 2.48
N GLU A 350 -25.78 14.36 2.54
CA GLU A 350 -25.32 13.20 3.31
C GLU A 350 -24.36 12.29 2.54
N ASN A 351 -24.32 12.43 1.21
CA ASN A 351 -23.40 11.68 0.35
C ASN A 351 -22.01 12.34 0.31
N ILE A 352 -21.26 12.19 1.40
CA ILE A 352 -19.93 12.79 1.55
C ILE A 352 -19.02 12.35 0.39
N ALA A 353 -18.56 13.31 -0.39
CA ALA A 353 -17.72 13.11 -1.58
C ALA A 353 -18.25 12.08 -2.59
N ASP A 354 -19.58 11.99 -2.74
CA ASP A 354 -20.24 11.07 -3.69
C ASP A 354 -19.82 9.60 -3.55
N CYS A 355 -19.46 9.19 -2.33
CA CYS A 355 -18.98 7.85 -2.03
C CYS A 355 -20.08 6.78 -2.14
N ILE A 356 -21.35 7.14 -2.02
CA ILE A 356 -22.49 6.21 -2.12
C ILE A 356 -23.08 6.28 -3.53
N LYS A 357 -23.22 5.11 -4.17
CA LYS A 357 -23.95 4.94 -5.44
C LYS A 357 -25.12 3.98 -5.24
N ILE A 358 -26.30 4.35 -5.73
CA ILE A 358 -27.50 3.49 -5.72
C ILE A 358 -27.80 3.07 -7.15
N GLU A 359 -27.89 1.76 -7.40
CA GLU A 359 -28.31 1.20 -8.69
C GLU A 359 -29.64 0.46 -8.50
N LYS A 360 -30.63 0.78 -9.34
CA LYS A 360 -31.93 0.09 -9.35
C LYS A 360 -31.88 -1.00 -10.39
N THR A 361 -32.07 -2.25 -9.97
CA THR A 361 -32.12 -3.40 -10.88
C THR A 361 -33.45 -4.11 -10.71
N THR A 362 -34.16 -4.30 -11.82
CA THR A 362 -35.41 -5.06 -11.81
C THR A 362 -35.09 -6.53 -12.00
N VAL A 363 -35.45 -7.38 -11.03
CA VAL A 363 -35.12 -8.81 -11.04
C VAL A 363 -36.39 -9.66 -10.91
N GLY A 364 -36.47 -10.73 -11.70
CA GLY A 364 -37.52 -11.75 -11.61
C GLY A 364 -38.75 -11.53 -12.50
N THR A 365 -39.67 -12.50 -12.43
CA THR A 365 -41.03 -12.46 -13.01
C THR A 365 -42.02 -12.90 -11.93
N PRO A 366 -42.86 -12.00 -11.39
CA PRO A 366 -43.02 -10.59 -11.75
C PRO A 366 -41.81 -9.71 -11.36
N PRO A 367 -41.60 -8.59 -12.07
CA PRO A 367 -40.48 -7.69 -11.84
C PRO A 367 -40.54 -7.08 -10.43
N VAL A 368 -39.49 -7.30 -9.63
CA VAL A 368 -39.28 -6.62 -8.35
C VAL A 368 -38.07 -5.71 -8.48
N ASP A 369 -38.25 -4.43 -8.17
CA ASP A 369 -37.15 -3.47 -8.13
C ASP A 369 -36.30 -3.71 -6.87
N VAL A 370 -35.02 -4.01 -7.08
CA VAL A 370 -34.02 -4.18 -6.03
C VAL A 370 -33.06 -3.01 -6.11
N GLU A 371 -32.93 -2.29 -4.99
CA GLU A 371 -31.93 -1.22 -4.85
C GLU A 371 -30.61 -1.83 -4.35
N ASN A 372 -29.58 -1.79 -5.19
CA ASN A 372 -28.23 -2.17 -4.84
C ASN A 372 -27.45 -0.92 -4.43
N ILE A 373 -26.95 -0.90 -3.20
CA ILE A 373 -26.17 0.22 -2.66
C ILE A 373 -24.70 -0.15 -2.69
N TYR A 374 -23.89 0.77 -3.21
CA TYR A 374 -22.45 0.63 -3.29
C TYR A 374 -21.72 1.75 -2.56
N CYS A 375 -20.64 1.40 -1.85
CA CYS A 375 -19.72 2.34 -1.22
C CYS A 375 -18.38 2.34 -1.96
N LYS A 376 -18.01 3.47 -2.57
CA LYS A 376 -16.78 3.59 -3.36
C LYS A 376 -15.56 4.04 -2.57
N LEU A 377 -15.65 4.21 -1.25
CA LEU A 377 -14.52 4.62 -0.40
C LEU A 377 -13.31 3.65 -0.50
N GLY A 378 -13.55 2.41 -0.95
CA GLY A 378 -12.52 1.42 -1.26
C GLY A 378 -11.58 1.79 -2.42
N ASP A 379 -11.98 2.72 -3.29
CA ASP A 379 -11.14 3.28 -4.34
C ASP A 379 -10.25 4.39 -3.77
N PHE A 380 -8.95 4.32 -4.03
CA PHE A 380 -7.99 5.32 -3.55
C PHE A 380 -8.29 6.72 -4.10
N LYS A 381 -8.85 6.82 -5.32
CA LYS A 381 -9.33 8.08 -5.88
C LYS A 381 -10.43 8.71 -5.04
N MET A 382 -11.46 7.93 -4.75
CA MET A 382 -12.59 8.38 -3.93
C MET A 382 -12.15 8.68 -2.49
N LEU A 383 -11.17 7.95 -1.96
CA LEU A 383 -10.56 8.28 -0.67
C LEU A 383 -9.87 9.66 -0.72
N GLY A 384 -9.10 9.95 -1.78
CA GLY A 384 -8.50 11.26 -2.01
C GLY A 384 -9.55 12.37 -2.06
N ASP A 385 -10.62 12.18 -2.84
CA ASP A 385 -11.74 13.13 -2.93
C ASP A 385 -12.46 13.32 -1.58
N PHE A 386 -12.63 12.23 -0.83
CA PHE A 386 -13.19 12.28 0.52
C PHE A 386 -12.32 13.11 1.48
N LEU A 387 -11.00 12.93 1.45
CA LEU A 387 -10.07 13.70 2.28
C LEU A 387 -10.07 15.18 1.89
N GLN A 388 -10.08 15.49 0.59
CA GLN A 388 -10.19 16.84 0.08
C GLN A 388 -11.52 17.50 0.52
N PHE A 389 -12.62 16.76 0.52
CA PHE A 389 -13.92 17.25 0.99
C PHE A 389 -13.88 17.66 2.47
N ILE A 390 -13.11 16.96 3.32
CA ILE A 390 -13.01 17.29 4.76
C ILE A 390 -12.41 18.68 4.99
N ILE A 391 -11.40 19.06 4.21
CA ILE A 391 -10.71 20.36 4.35
C ILE A 391 -11.41 21.50 3.59
N GLY A 392 -12.55 21.20 2.98
CA GLY A 392 -13.27 22.10 2.10
C GLY A 392 -12.87 21.87 0.65
N SER A 393 -13.88 21.78 -0.22
CA SER A 393 -13.65 21.72 -1.66
C SER A 393 -12.93 23.00 -2.09
N ASN A 394 -11.71 22.90 -2.62
CA ASN A 394 -11.32 23.83 -3.67
C ASN A 394 -12.27 23.56 -4.83
N LYS A 395 -13.45 24.19 -4.82
CA LYS A 395 -14.02 24.62 -6.09
C LYS A 395 -12.98 25.57 -6.64
N ILE A 396 -12.07 25.03 -7.47
CA ILE A 396 -11.43 25.83 -8.50
C ILE A 396 -12.61 26.55 -9.14
N LEU A 397 -12.66 27.86 -8.91
CA LEU A 397 -13.59 28.74 -9.59
C LEU A 397 -13.48 28.37 -11.06
N ASP A 398 -14.59 28.00 -11.65
CA ASP A 398 -14.80 27.97 -13.09
C ASP A 398 -14.54 29.40 -13.59
N THR A 399 -13.27 29.77 -13.74
CA THR A 399 -12.82 30.93 -14.49
C THR A 399 -12.57 30.49 -15.92
N ASP A 400 -13.59 29.89 -16.53
CA ASP A 400 -13.77 29.85 -17.98
C ASP A 400 -15.22 30.19 -18.28
N ALA A 401 -15.65 31.35 -17.76
CA ALA A 401 -16.62 32.18 -18.45
C ALA A 401 -15.83 33.12 -19.38
N LYS A 402 -15.66 32.69 -20.63
CA LYS A 402 -15.49 33.58 -21.78
C LYS A 402 -16.36 33.13 -22.94
#